data_AF-A0A352JTV0-F1
#
_entry.id   AF-A0A352JTV0-F1
#
_cell.length_a   1.000
_cell.length_b   1.000
_cell.length_c   1.000
_cell.angle_alpha   90.00
_cell.angle_beta   90.00
_cell.angle_gamma   90.00
#
_symmetry.space_group_name_H-M   'P 1'
#
loop_
_entity.id
_entity.type
_entity.pdbx_description
1 polymer ?
#
loop_
_entity_poly.entity_id
_entity_poly.type
_entity_poly.pdbx_seq_one_letter_code
_entity_poly.pdbx_strand_id
1 'polypeptide(L)' 'MTCEEAVRKLYEYLDHELDTTTAQQLDKHLEICKSCCDHFEFERKVKTLIKDSCFDEKAPQLLKDKIRDTLGFI' A
#
# COMPACT_ATOMS: atom_id res chain seq x y z
N MET A 1 -13.27 -1.01 14.49
CA MET A 1 -13.24 -2.27 13.72
C MET A 1 -12.73 -3.39 14.59
N THR A 2 -13.14 -4.61 14.27
CA THR A 2 -12.63 -5.85 14.88
C THR A 2 -11.35 -6.31 14.17
N CYS A 3 -10.60 -7.23 14.78
CA CYS A 3 -9.42 -7.82 14.14
C CYS A 3 -9.79 -8.56 12.84
N GLU A 4 -10.96 -9.20 12.80
CA GLU A 4 -11.43 -9.92 11.61
C GLU A 4 -11.71 -8.96 10.46
N GLU A 5 -12.35 -7.82 10.74
CA GLU A 5 -12.57 -6.76 9.76
C GLU A 5 -11.24 -6.16 9.28
N ALA A 6 -10.29 -5.93 10.20
CA ALA A 6 -8.98 -5.39 9.88
C ALA A 6 -8.20 -6.29 8.91
N VAL A 7 -8.18 -7.61 9.18
CA VAL A 7 -7.51 -8.59 8.32
C VAL A 7 -8.18 -8.68 6.95
N ARG A 8 -9.52 -8.67 6.89
CA ARG A 8 -10.26 -8.69 5.61
C ARG A 8 -9.97 -7.47 4.73
N LYS A 9 -9.69 -6.32 5.34
CA LYS A 9 -9.44 -5.04 4.65
C LYS A 9 -7.98 -4.71 4.41
N LEU A 10 -7.07 -5.60 4.81
CA LEU A 10 -5.63 -5.34 4.81
C LEU A 10 -5.07 -5.15 3.39
N TYR A 11 -5.53 -5.95 2.42
CA TYR A 11 -5.11 -5.82 1.02
C TYR A 11 -5.65 -4.53 0.39
N GLU A 12 -6.94 -4.24 0.54
CA GLU A 12 -7.56 -2.98 0.08
C GLU A 12 -6.79 -1.76 0.64
N TYR A 13 -6.37 -1.84 1.90
CA TYR A 13 -5.56 -0.80 2.53
C TYR A 13 -4.14 -0.71 1.93
N LEU A 14 -3.46 -1.84 1.72
CA LEU A 14 -2.13 -1.90 1.08
C LEU A 14 -2.14 -1.43 -0.39
N ASP A 15 -3.28 -1.50 -1.06
CA ASP A 15 -3.49 -1.03 -2.43
C ASP A 15 -4.06 0.40 -2.50
N HIS A 16 -4.30 1.04 -1.34
CA HIS A 16 -4.91 2.37 -1.24
C HIS A 16 -6.32 2.46 -1.85
N GLU A 17 -7.08 1.37 -1.80
CA GLU A 17 -8.43 1.24 -2.35
C GLU A 17 -9.54 1.46 -1.30
N LEU A 18 -9.18 1.64 -0.03
CA LEU A 18 -10.14 1.99 1.02
C LEU A 18 -10.55 3.47 0.95
N ASP A 19 -11.81 3.74 1.29
CA ASP A 19 -12.26 5.09 1.55
C ASP A 19 -11.57 5.68 2.79
N THR A 20 -11.48 7.01 2.86
CA THR A 20 -10.75 7.72 3.91
C THR A 20 -11.21 7.35 5.31
N THR A 21 -12.51 7.13 5.51
CA THR A 21 -13.06 6.81 6.84
C THR A 21 -12.60 5.42 7.28
N THR A 22 -12.71 4.43 6.41
CA THR A 22 -12.29 3.06 6.73
C THR A 22 -10.78 2.95 6.91
N ALA A 23 -9.99 3.64 6.08
CA ALA A 23 -8.54 3.70 6.23
C ALA A 23 -8.14 4.25 7.61
N GLN A 24 -8.73 5.37 8.05
CA GLN A 24 -8.47 5.92 9.38
C GLN A 24 -8.88 5.00 10.53
N GLN A 25 -9.96 4.23 10.37
CA GLN A 25 -10.35 3.25 11.37
C GLN A 25 -9.35 2.09 11.45
N LEU A 26 -8.76 1.70 10.32
CA LEU A 26 -7.74 0.66 10.25
C LEU A 26 -6.43 1.14 10.86
N ASP A 27 -6.01 2.37 10.56
CA ASP A 27 -4.84 3.01 11.17
C ASP A 27 -4.92 2.94 12.70
N LYS A 28 -6.03 3.42 13.26
CA LYS A 28 -6.28 3.38 14.71
C LYS A 28 -6.27 1.97 15.28
N HIS A 29 -6.70 0.97 14.50
CA HIS A 29 -6.67 -0.42 14.94
C HIS A 29 -5.24 -0.97 14.95
N LEU A 30 -4.43 -0.67 13.93
CA LEU A 30 -3.04 -1.09 13.84
C LEU A 30 -2.17 -0.44 14.93
N GLU A 31 -2.50 0.77 15.38
CA GLU A 31 -1.82 1.44 16.50
C GLU A 31 -1.99 0.71 17.84
N ILE A 32 -3.12 0.04 18.06
CA ILE A 32 -3.46 -0.60 19.35
C ILE A 32 -3.31 -2.12 19.32
N CYS A 33 -3.41 -2.74 18.14
CA CYS A 33 -3.43 -4.19 17.99
C CYS A 33 -2.13 -4.71 17.40
N LYS A 34 -1.23 -5.20 18.27
CA LYS A 34 0.06 -5.76 17.84
C LYS A 34 -0.08 -6.92 16.84
N SER A 35 -1.05 -7.82 17.04
CA SER A 35 -1.28 -8.96 16.15
C SER A 35 -1.60 -8.52 14.72
N CYS A 36 -2.48 -7.54 14.57
CA CYS A 36 -2.83 -7.01 13.24
C CYS A 36 -1.69 -6.18 12.64
N CYS A 37 -0.90 -5.46 13.45
CA CYS A 37 0.30 -4.76 13.01
C CYS A 37 1.37 -5.74 12.47
N ASP A 38 1.62 -6.84 13.18
CA ASP A 38 2.56 -7.86 12.74
C ASP A 38 2.11 -8.51 11.41
N HIS A 39 0.79 -8.78 11.27
CA HIS A 39 0.21 -9.29 10.02
C HIS A 39 0.33 -8.28 8.87
N PHE A 40 0.04 -7.00 9.12
CA PHE A 40 0.22 -5.91 8.16
C PHE A 40 1.65 -5.84 7.63
N GLU A 41 2.63 -5.82 8.53
CA GLU A 41 4.04 -5.74 8.15
C GLU A 41 4.51 -6.98 7.39
N PHE A 42 3.96 -8.17 7.70
CA PHE A 42 4.22 -9.37 6.92
C PHE A 42 3.71 -9.24 5.47
N GLU A 43 2.43 -8.91 5.29
CA GLU A 43 1.82 -8.79 3.96
C GLU A 43 2.49 -7.69 3.13
N ARG A 44 2.83 -6.56 3.76
CA ARG A 44 3.60 -5.48 3.13
C ARG A 44 4.96 -5.96 2.61
N LYS A 45 5.68 -6.76 3.39
CA LYS A 45 6.97 -7.34 2.99
C LYS A 45 6.80 -8.32 1.82
N VAL A 46 5.79 -9.19 1.88
CA VAL A 46 5.47 -10.11 0.79
C VAL A 46 5.20 -9.34 -0.51
N LYS A 47 4.35 -8.32 -0.46
CA LYS A 47 4.04 -7.46 -1.62
C LYS A 47 5.28 -6.76 -2.18
N THR A 48 6.17 -6.28 -1.31
CA THR A 48 7.45 -5.67 -1.71
C THR A 48 8.35 -6.69 -2.40
N LEU A 49 8.50 -7.89 -1.83
CA LEU A 49 9.33 -8.95 -2.41
C LEU A 49 8.84 -9.38 -3.79
N ILE A 50 7.52 -9.50 -3.98
CA ILE A 50 6.92 -9.81 -5.28
C ILE A 50 7.25 -8.69 -6.28
N LYS A 51 7.08 -7.42 -5.87
CA LYS A 51 7.40 -6.28 -6.72
C LYS A 51 8.86 -6.28 -7.16
N ASP A 52 9.78 -6.54 -6.24
CA ASP A 52 11.22 -6.53 -6.51
C ASP A 52 11.66 -7.72 -7.38
N SER A 53 11.00 -8.88 -7.23
CA SER A 53 11.36 -10.10 -7.96
C SER A 53 10.75 -10.18 -9.36
N CYS A 54 9.62 -9.52 -9.60
CA CYS A 54 8.85 -9.68 -10.84
C CYS A 54 8.93 -8.48 -11.80
N PHE A 55 9.43 -7.31 -11.36
CA PHE A 55 9.44 -6.09 -12.18
C PHE A 55 10.86 -5.55 -12.39
N ASP A 56 11.64 -6.23 -13.24
CA ASP A 56 12.97 -5.75 -13.67
C ASP A 56 12.88 -4.75 -14.85
N GLU A 57 11.72 -4.67 -15.51
CA GLU A 57 11.46 -3.69 -16.57
C GLU A 57 11.15 -2.31 -16.01
N LYS A 58 12.14 -1.42 -16.11
CA LYS A 58 11.98 -0.01 -15.74
C LYS A 58 11.14 0.71 -16.79
N ALA A 59 10.19 1.53 -16.35
CA ALA A 59 9.42 2.39 -17.23
C ALA A 59 10.35 3.21 -18.18
N PRO A 60 10.04 3.28 -19.49
CA PRO A 60 10.86 4.00 -20.46
C PRO A 60 11.09 5.46 -20.04
N GLN A 61 12.30 5.98 -20.30
CA GLN A 61 12.66 7.34 -19.91
C GLN A 61 11.71 8.39 -20.49
N LEU A 62 11.29 8.21 -21.75
CA LEU A 62 10.33 9.08 -22.42
C LEU A 62 9.01 9.22 -21.68
N LEU A 63 8.51 8.14 -21.05
CA LEU A 63 7.27 8.20 -20.27
C LEU A 63 7.48 9.01 -18.99
N LYS A 64 8.63 8.83 -18.32
CA LYS A 64 8.97 9.59 -17.12
C LYS A 64 9.09 11.08 -17.40
N ASP A 65 9.70 11.45 -18.52
CA ASP A 65 9.87 12.85 -18.93
C ASP A 65 8.51 13.50 -19.22
N LYS A 66 7.63 12.82 -19.97
CA LYS A 66 6.25 13.29 -20.20
C LYS A 66 5.47 13.51 -18.90
N ILE A 67 5.62 12.61 -17.93
CA ILE A 67 4.94 12.74 -16.62
C ILE A 67 5.46 13.98 -15.88
N ARG A 68 6.78 14.22 -15.86
CA ARG A 68 7.38 15.39 -15.21
C ARG A 68 6.90 16.70 -15.83
N ASP A 69 6.88 16.77 -17.16
CA ASP A 69 6.39 17.94 -17.90
C ASP A 69 4.92 18.23 -17.57
N THR A 70 4.10 17.18 -17.50
CA THR A 70 2.65 17.32 -17.20
C THR A 70 2.40 17.77 -15.76
N LEU A 71 3.23 17.32 -14.81
CA LEU A 71 3.11 17.69 -13.40
C LEU A 71 3.75 19.05 -13.07
N GLY A 72 4.37 19.73 -14.05
CA GLY A 72 4.95 21.06 -13.86
C GLY A 72 6.25 21.07 -13.05
N PHE A 73 6.97 19.95 -12.97
CA PHE A 73 8.34 19.92 -12.43
C PHE A 73 9.34 20.43 -13.48
N ILE A 74 9.25 21.72 -13.82
CA ILE A 74 10.26 22.46 -14.60
C ILE A 74 10.92 23.49 -13.69
#